data_AF-A0A139D4G9-F1
#
_entry.id   AF-A0A139D4G9-F1
#
_cell.length_a   1.000
_cell.length_b   1.000
_cell.length_c   1.000
_cell.angle_alpha   90.00
_cell.angle_beta   90.00
_cell.angle_gamma   90.00
#
_symmetry.space_group_name_H-M   'P 1'
#
loop_
_entity.id
_entity.type
_entity.pdbx_description
1 polymer ?
#
loop_
_entity_poly.entity_id
_entity_poly.type
_entity_poly.pdbx_seq_one_letter_code
_entity_poly.pdbx_strand_id
1 'polypeptide(L)'
;MRKGNFFRGLGYLAEGFRLIRQPRLRLFVIIPLIINVFLFAAMFYFMALGFEALIALVMGWLPDWAWLQALDWLFWLLYGVVILLVMAYGFVIVATLIGAPFYGYLAELTEKYLTGQEISTDDNWAAIIKDIPRALWREVQKITYYLPRAIVLLIIGLIPVVNLVAAVLWFLFNSWMMSLQYVDYPADNHKVSFPALRRLLGDTRLS
;
A
#
# COMPACT_ATOMS: atom_id res chain seq x y z
N MET A 1 27.64 -3.54 13.55
CA MET A 1 28.34 -2.87 12.43
C MET A 1 27.35 -2.71 11.30
N ARG A 2 27.10 -1.47 10.87
CA ARG A 2 26.20 -1.16 9.75
C ARG A 2 26.86 -1.60 8.44
N LYS A 3 26.20 -2.47 7.66
CA LYS A 3 26.76 -3.07 6.42
C LYS A 3 26.14 -2.54 5.12
N GLY A 4 25.20 -1.60 5.19
CA GLY A 4 24.46 -1.12 4.02
C GLY A 4 25.28 -0.21 3.10
N ASN A 5 25.11 -0.35 1.78
CA ASN A 5 25.69 0.53 0.77
C ASN A 5 24.58 1.09 -0.13
N PHE A 6 24.51 2.42 -0.25
CA PHE A 6 23.44 3.13 -0.97
C PHE A 6 23.39 2.77 -2.46
N PHE A 7 24.54 2.72 -3.13
CA PHE A 7 24.63 2.38 -4.55
C PHE A 7 24.22 0.92 -4.81
N ARG A 8 24.52 0.00 -3.88
CA ARG A 8 24.00 -1.38 -3.96
C ARG A 8 22.48 -1.41 -3.81
N GLY A 9 21.92 -0.62 -2.89
CA GLY A 9 20.48 -0.45 -2.72
C GLY A 9 19.77 -0.02 -4.01
N LEU A 10 20.28 1.03 -4.66
CA LEU A 10 19.78 1.49 -5.96
C LEU A 10 19.96 0.44 -7.07
N GLY A 11 21.06 -0.31 -7.04
CA GLY A 11 21.31 -1.41 -7.98
C GLY A 11 20.23 -2.49 -7.95
N TYR A 12 19.70 -2.83 -6.76
CA TYR A 12 18.59 -3.78 -6.64
C TYR A 12 17.29 -3.29 -7.30
N LEU A 13 17.02 -1.97 -7.24
CA LEU A 13 15.85 -1.40 -7.90
C LEU A 13 15.97 -1.52 -9.44
N ALA A 14 17.16 -1.22 -9.99
CA ALA A 14 17.44 -1.36 -11.42
C ALA A 14 17.34 -2.84 -11.87
N GLU A 15 17.84 -3.76 -11.06
CA GLU A 15 17.72 -5.20 -11.30
C GLU A 15 16.25 -5.65 -11.29
N GLY A 16 15.43 -5.13 -10.37
CA GLY A 16 13.99 -5.35 -10.34
C GLY A 16 13.29 -5.00 -11.66
N PHE A 17 13.64 -3.86 -12.27
CA PHE A 17 13.11 -3.48 -13.58
C PHE A 17 13.52 -4.45 -14.71
N ARG A 18 14.70 -5.07 -14.62
CA ARG A 18 15.12 -6.11 -15.55
C ARG A 18 14.33 -7.40 -15.34
N LEU A 19 14.10 -7.80 -14.10
CA LEU A 19 13.39 -9.03 -13.73
C LEU A 19 11.91 -9.00 -14.15
N ILE A 20 11.19 -7.90 -13.94
CA ILE A 20 9.76 -7.82 -14.29
C ILE A 20 9.48 -7.94 -15.80
N ARG A 21 10.50 -7.76 -16.65
CA ARG A 21 10.39 -7.94 -18.11
C ARG A 21 10.46 -9.41 -18.54
N GLN A 22 10.85 -10.31 -17.64
CA GLN A 22 10.90 -11.75 -17.93
C GLN A 22 9.49 -12.29 -18.23
N PRO A 23 9.29 -13.08 -19.30
CA PRO A 23 7.96 -13.53 -19.72
C PRO A 23 7.16 -14.30 -18.65
N ARG A 24 7.84 -15.00 -17.75
CA ARG A 24 7.22 -15.76 -16.66
C ARG A 24 6.84 -14.89 -15.45
N LEU A 25 7.57 -13.79 -15.20
CA LEU A 25 7.31 -12.88 -14.08
C LEU A 25 6.29 -11.79 -14.43
N ARG A 26 6.25 -11.33 -15.69
CA ARG A 26 5.34 -10.25 -16.12
C ARG A 26 3.86 -10.56 -15.89
N LEU A 27 3.46 -11.83 -15.96
CA LEU A 27 2.05 -12.22 -15.76
C LEU A 27 1.59 -11.86 -14.34
N PHE A 28 2.44 -12.09 -13.35
CA PHE A 28 2.18 -11.78 -11.93
C PHE A 28 2.27 -10.28 -11.60
N VAL A 29 2.69 -9.45 -12.55
CA VAL A 29 2.59 -8.00 -12.48
C VAL A 29 1.30 -7.50 -13.15
N ILE A 30 0.92 -8.11 -14.28
CA ILE A 30 -0.26 -7.73 -15.06
C ILE A 30 -1.56 -8.09 -14.33
N ILE A 31 -1.63 -9.26 -13.67
CA ILE A 31 -2.86 -9.71 -12.99
C ILE A 31 -3.28 -8.73 -11.88
N PRO A 32 -2.42 -8.34 -10.91
CA PRO A 32 -2.77 -7.33 -9.91
C PRO A 32 -3.17 -5.99 -10.52
N LEU A 33 -2.52 -5.58 -11.62
CA LEU A 33 -2.85 -4.34 -12.32
C LEU A 33 -4.28 -4.40 -12.89
N ILE A 34 -4.66 -5.49 -13.54
CA ILE A 34 -6.01 -5.69 -14.07
C ILE A 34 -7.04 -5.67 -12.93
N ILE A 35 -6.78 -6.40 -11.83
CA ILE A 35 -7.66 -6.41 -10.66
C ILE A 35 -7.83 -4.99 -10.09
N ASN A 36 -6.74 -4.22 -10.00
CA ASN A 36 -6.77 -2.84 -9.54
C ASN A 36 -7.59 -1.93 -10.47
N VAL A 37 -7.52 -2.11 -11.79
CA VAL A 37 -8.36 -1.35 -12.74
C VAL A 37 -9.85 -1.66 -12.52
N PHE A 38 -10.21 -2.94 -12.36
CA PHE A 38 -11.59 -3.33 -12.07
C PHE A 38 -12.07 -2.82 -10.71
N LEU A 39 -11.22 -2.92 -9.69
CA LEU A 39 -11.50 -2.38 -8.36
C LEU A 39 -11.76 -0.87 -8.41
N PHE A 40 -10.89 -0.12 -9.10
CA PHE A 40 -11.04 1.32 -9.25
C PHE A 40 -12.35 1.67 -9.96
N ALA A 41 -12.64 1.00 -11.08
CA ALA A 41 -13.86 1.21 -11.84
C ALA A 41 -15.12 0.90 -11.00
N ALA A 42 -15.10 -0.20 -10.23
CA ALA A 42 -16.19 -0.58 -9.34
C ALA A 42 -16.38 0.46 -8.21
N MET A 43 -15.32 0.84 -7.52
CA MET A 43 -15.39 1.86 -6.45
C MET A 43 -15.94 3.18 -6.99
N PHE A 44 -15.44 3.64 -8.13
CA PHE A 44 -15.92 4.86 -8.77
C PHE A 44 -17.40 4.76 -9.14
N TYR A 45 -17.80 3.65 -9.77
CA TYR A 45 -19.19 3.42 -10.17
C TYR A 45 -20.15 3.45 -8.97
N PHE A 46 -19.84 2.72 -7.90
CA PHE A 46 -20.70 2.69 -6.71
C PHE A 46 -20.76 4.04 -5.99
N MET A 47 -19.65 4.77 -5.90
CA MET A 47 -19.65 6.11 -5.30
C MET A 47 -20.44 7.12 -6.14
N ALA A 48 -20.36 7.01 -7.47
CA ALA A 48 -21.13 7.86 -8.39
C ALA A 48 -22.63 7.59 -8.28
N LEU A 49 -23.05 6.32 -8.16
CA LEU A 49 -24.47 5.98 -7.94
C LEU A 49 -25.04 6.57 -6.65
N GLY A 50 -24.24 6.60 -5.58
CA GLY A 50 -24.65 7.16 -4.29
C GLY A 50 -24.58 8.69 -4.23
N PHE A 51 -24.10 9.36 -5.28
CA PHE A 51 -23.70 10.77 -5.20
C PHE A 51 -24.87 11.71 -4.93
N GLU A 52 -25.83 11.73 -5.84
CA GLU A 52 -27.02 12.56 -5.72
C GLU A 52 -27.87 12.13 -4.52
N ALA A 53 -27.95 10.81 -4.25
CA ALA A 53 -28.70 10.27 -3.13
C ALA A 53 -28.17 10.74 -1.77
N LEU A 54 -26.84 10.82 -1.60
CA LEU A 54 -26.26 11.28 -0.34
C LEU A 54 -26.45 12.79 -0.16
N ILE A 55 -26.30 13.59 -1.23
CA ILE A 55 -26.57 15.04 -1.16
C ILE A 55 -28.02 15.26 -0.78
N ALA A 56 -28.97 14.59 -1.46
CA ALA A 56 -30.39 14.69 -1.13
C ALA A 56 -30.69 14.24 0.30
N LEU A 57 -30.05 13.19 0.80
CA LEU A 57 -30.19 12.72 2.19
C LEU A 57 -29.75 13.79 3.20
N VAL A 58 -28.58 14.39 2.98
CA VAL A 58 -28.04 15.43 3.87
C VAL A 58 -28.90 16.69 3.78
N MET A 59 -29.27 17.13 2.58
CA MET A 59 -30.15 18.29 2.36
C MET A 59 -31.53 18.08 3.02
N GLY A 60 -32.05 16.85 3.02
CA GLY A 60 -33.30 16.49 3.68
C GLY A 60 -33.25 16.54 5.21
N TRP A 61 -32.08 16.64 5.83
CA TRP A 61 -31.94 16.89 7.28
C TRP A 61 -32.01 18.39 7.62
N LEU A 62 -31.85 19.27 6.63
CA LEU A 62 -31.94 20.71 6.84
C LEU A 62 -33.40 21.17 6.73
N PRO A 63 -33.82 22.18 7.54
CA PRO A 63 -35.10 22.84 7.35
C PRO A 63 -35.30 23.40 5.92
N ASP A 64 -36.55 23.46 5.45
CA ASP A 64 -36.95 23.97 4.12
C ASP A 64 -36.80 25.50 3.96
N TRP A 65 -35.81 26.10 4.62
CA TRP A 65 -35.51 27.52 4.47
C TRP A 65 -34.70 27.76 3.19
N ALA A 66 -35.15 28.68 2.35
CA ALA A 66 -34.54 28.95 1.04
C ALA A 66 -33.03 29.23 1.08
N TRP A 67 -32.54 29.85 2.16
CA TRP A 67 -31.11 30.14 2.33
C TRP A 67 -30.26 28.91 2.65
N LEU A 68 -30.84 27.88 3.30
CA LEU A 68 -30.17 26.60 3.54
C LEU A 68 -30.18 25.73 2.28
N GLN A 69 -31.29 25.74 1.54
CA GLN A 69 -31.39 25.04 0.28
C GLN A 69 -30.44 25.60 -0.78
N ALA A 70 -30.07 26.89 -0.69
CA ALA A 70 -29.03 27.50 -1.52
C ALA A 70 -27.61 26.95 -1.25
N LEU A 71 -27.39 26.12 -0.23
CA LEU A 71 -26.10 25.47 0.06
C LEU A 71 -25.87 24.16 -0.70
N ASP A 72 -26.82 23.70 -1.52
CA ASP A 72 -26.71 22.46 -2.29
C ASP A 72 -25.38 22.35 -3.06
N TRP A 73 -24.99 23.41 -3.77
CA TRP A 73 -23.73 23.46 -4.52
C TRP A 73 -22.48 23.27 -3.63
N LEU A 74 -22.54 23.71 -2.37
CA LEU A 74 -21.44 23.56 -1.42
C LEU A 74 -21.33 22.10 -0.98
N PHE A 75 -22.46 21.44 -0.67
CA PHE A 75 -22.47 20.02 -0.33
C PHE A 75 -22.06 19.15 -1.51
N TRP A 76 -22.46 19.53 -2.73
CA TRP A 76 -21.98 18.91 -3.97
C TRP A 76 -20.45 18.95 -4.06
N LEU A 77 -19.84 20.13 -3.84
CA LEU A 77 -18.38 20.29 -3.86
C LEU A 77 -17.69 19.50 -2.75
N LEU A 78 -18.19 19.60 -1.51
CA LEU A 78 -17.65 18.89 -0.35
C LEU A 78 -17.71 17.38 -0.54
N TYR A 79 -18.84 16.87 -1.04
CA TYR A 79 -18.99 15.45 -1.31
C TYR A 79 -18.07 14.98 -2.45
N GLY A 80 -17.89 15.80 -3.48
CA GLY A 80 -16.87 15.56 -4.51
C GLY A 80 -15.46 15.41 -3.92
N VAL A 81 -15.07 16.29 -2.98
CA VAL A 81 -13.79 16.18 -2.26
C VAL A 81 -13.72 14.91 -1.42
N VAL A 82 -14.79 14.56 -0.70
CA VAL A 82 -14.85 13.33 0.11
C VAL A 82 -14.68 12.10 -0.78
N ILE A 83 -15.38 12.00 -1.92
CA ILE A 83 -15.18 10.91 -2.86
C ILE A 83 -13.74 10.84 -3.31
N LEU A 84 -13.11 11.95 -3.68
CA LEU A 84 -11.72 11.95 -4.12
C LEU A 84 -10.79 11.42 -3.02
N LEU A 85 -11.02 11.80 -1.76
CA LEU A 85 -10.24 11.32 -0.62
C LEU A 85 -10.48 9.83 -0.35
N VAL A 86 -11.74 9.39 -0.32
CA VAL A 86 -12.09 7.98 -0.09
C VAL A 86 -11.61 7.11 -1.24
N MET A 87 -11.72 7.58 -2.49
CA MET A 87 -11.11 6.93 -3.65
C MET A 87 -9.60 6.86 -3.47
N ALA A 88 -8.90 7.96 -3.21
CA ALA A 88 -7.44 7.95 -3.10
C ALA A 88 -6.92 7.02 -2.00
N TYR A 89 -7.43 7.16 -0.77
CA TYR A 89 -6.93 6.40 0.38
C TYR A 89 -7.55 5.01 0.48
N GLY A 90 -8.86 4.90 0.27
CA GLY A 90 -9.58 3.63 0.32
C GLY A 90 -9.13 2.68 -0.77
N PHE A 91 -8.93 3.18 -2.00
CA PHE A 91 -8.38 2.36 -3.09
C PHE A 91 -6.99 1.85 -2.73
N VAL A 92 -6.08 2.71 -2.24
CA VAL A 92 -4.72 2.28 -1.89
C VAL A 92 -4.73 1.18 -0.83
N ILE A 93 -5.58 1.31 0.21
CA ILE A 93 -5.71 0.29 1.26
C ILE A 93 -6.21 -1.03 0.66
N VAL A 94 -7.31 -0.99 -0.08
CA VAL A 94 -7.94 -2.22 -0.63
C VAL A 94 -7.05 -2.86 -1.69
N ALA A 95 -6.49 -2.08 -2.62
CA ALA A 95 -5.57 -2.54 -3.66
C ALA A 95 -4.32 -3.18 -3.06
N THR A 96 -3.77 -2.61 -1.98
CA THR A 96 -2.60 -3.18 -1.29
C THR A 96 -2.94 -4.52 -0.63
N LEU A 97 -4.09 -4.61 0.04
CA LEU A 97 -4.54 -5.86 0.69
C LEU A 97 -4.80 -6.95 -0.34
N ILE A 98 -5.47 -6.62 -1.45
CA ILE A 98 -5.71 -7.56 -2.55
C ILE A 98 -4.41 -7.94 -3.26
N GLY A 99 -3.46 -7.01 -3.39
CA GLY A 99 -2.17 -7.22 -4.01
C GLY A 99 -1.18 -8.03 -3.17
N ALA A 100 -1.28 -7.98 -1.83
CA ALA A 100 -0.40 -8.65 -0.89
C ALA A 100 -0.08 -10.13 -1.23
N PRO A 101 -1.07 -11.01 -1.50
CA PRO A 101 -0.79 -12.40 -1.89
C PRO A 101 0.01 -12.50 -3.20
N PHE A 102 -0.27 -11.64 -4.18
CA PHE A 102 0.47 -11.62 -5.45
C PHE A 102 1.90 -11.13 -5.27
N TYR A 103 2.14 -10.18 -4.37
CA TYR A 103 3.49 -9.67 -4.09
C TYR A 103 4.36 -10.71 -3.40
N GLY A 104 3.82 -11.47 -2.43
CA GLY A 104 4.52 -12.59 -1.80
C GLY A 104 4.91 -13.66 -2.82
N TYR A 105 3.96 -14.03 -3.67
CA TYR A 105 4.19 -15.02 -4.71
C TYR A 105 5.18 -14.54 -5.80
N LEU A 106 5.09 -13.27 -6.22
CA LEU A 106 6.07 -12.67 -7.13
C LEU A 106 7.49 -12.69 -6.54
N ALA A 107 7.62 -12.49 -5.22
CA ALA A 107 8.91 -12.60 -4.54
C ALA A 107 9.45 -14.04 -4.56
N GLU A 108 8.60 -15.06 -4.35
CA GLU A 108 8.98 -16.47 -4.44
C GLU A 108 9.47 -16.84 -5.86
N LEU A 109 8.73 -16.42 -6.89
CA LEU A 109 9.13 -16.65 -8.27
C LEU A 109 10.44 -15.95 -8.62
N THR A 110 10.63 -14.73 -8.12
CA THR A 110 11.86 -13.97 -8.32
C THR A 110 13.04 -14.70 -7.68
N GLU A 111 12.85 -15.25 -6.49
CA GLU A 111 13.87 -16.04 -5.81
C GLU A 111 14.21 -17.34 -6.56
N LYS A 112 13.21 -18.11 -6.99
CA LYS A 112 13.43 -19.32 -7.80
C LYS A 112 14.21 -19.00 -9.07
N TYR A 113 13.86 -17.89 -9.74
CA TYR A 113 14.58 -17.40 -10.91
C TYR A 113 16.04 -17.07 -10.61
N LEU A 114 16.32 -16.35 -9.51
CA LEU A 114 17.67 -15.94 -9.13
C LEU A 114 18.53 -17.09 -8.60
N THR A 115 17.91 -18.13 -8.03
CA THR A 115 18.60 -19.31 -7.46
C THR A 115 18.75 -20.46 -8.46
N GLY A 116 18.13 -20.36 -9.63
CA GLY A 116 18.14 -21.42 -10.64
C GLY A 116 17.25 -22.62 -10.30
N GLN A 117 16.34 -22.48 -9.32
CA GLN A 117 15.35 -23.51 -9.01
C GLN A 117 14.27 -23.56 -10.09
N GLU A 118 13.70 -24.75 -10.31
CA GLU A 118 12.61 -24.90 -11.27
C GLU A 118 11.38 -24.09 -10.85
N ILE A 119 10.88 -23.29 -11.78
CA ILE A 119 9.61 -22.57 -11.64
C ILE A 119 8.50 -23.52 -12.11
N SER A 120 7.96 -24.33 -11.20
CA SER A 120 6.74 -25.09 -11.46
C SER A 120 5.55 -24.13 -11.43
N THR A 121 4.72 -24.12 -12.48
CA THR A 121 3.52 -23.26 -12.57
C THR A 121 2.23 -23.94 -12.08
N ASP A 122 2.23 -25.27 -11.95
CA ASP A 122 1.01 -26.07 -11.98
C ASP A 122 0.30 -26.22 -10.61
N ASP A 123 1.00 -25.96 -9.49
CA ASP A 123 0.44 -26.03 -8.12
C ASP A 123 0.01 -24.66 -7.52
N ASN A 124 0.11 -23.57 -8.28
CA ASN A 124 0.31 -22.25 -7.67
C ASN A 124 -0.94 -21.46 -7.26
N TRP A 125 -2.08 -21.63 -7.91
CA TRP A 125 -3.26 -20.81 -7.59
C TRP A 125 -3.89 -21.19 -6.26
N ALA A 126 -3.95 -22.50 -5.95
CA ALA A 126 -4.44 -23.00 -4.68
C ALA A 126 -3.50 -22.59 -3.52
N ALA A 127 -2.19 -22.59 -3.76
CA ALA A 127 -1.20 -22.13 -2.80
C ALA A 127 -1.37 -20.63 -2.49
N ILE A 128 -1.52 -19.77 -3.51
CA ILE A 128 -1.78 -18.34 -3.35
C ILE A 128 -3.02 -18.11 -2.48
N ILE A 129 -4.14 -18.80 -2.78
CA ILE A 129 -5.39 -18.65 -2.02
C ILE A 129 -5.21 -19.07 -0.56
N LYS A 130 -4.50 -20.17 -0.31
CA LYS A 130 -4.24 -20.68 1.04
C LYS A 130 -3.38 -19.72 1.87
N ASP A 131 -2.50 -18.97 1.22
CA ASP A 131 -1.60 -18.02 1.89
C ASP A 131 -2.21 -16.63 2.08
N ILE A 132 -3.38 -16.34 1.50
CA ILE A 132 -4.09 -15.05 1.68
C ILE A 132 -4.22 -14.64 3.15
N PRO A 133 -4.75 -15.47 4.08
CA PRO A 133 -4.97 -15.04 5.46
C PRO A 133 -3.67 -14.62 6.14
N ARG A 134 -2.58 -15.33 5.82
CA ARG A 134 -1.27 -15.06 6.35
C ARG A 134 -0.68 -13.77 5.78
N ALA A 135 -0.75 -13.59 4.47
CA ALA A 135 -0.28 -12.37 3.81
C ALA A 135 -1.04 -11.13 4.31
N LEU A 136 -2.36 -11.23 4.46
CA LEU A 136 -3.19 -10.15 5.02
C LEU A 136 -2.81 -9.85 6.47
N TRP A 137 -2.61 -10.87 7.31
CA TRP A 137 -2.16 -10.66 8.68
C TRP A 137 -0.79 -9.96 8.73
N ARG A 138 0.11 -10.29 7.82
CA ARG A 138 1.41 -9.64 7.69
C ARG A 138 1.27 -8.16 7.33
N GLU A 139 0.37 -7.79 6.42
CA GLU A 139 0.08 -6.39 6.11
C GLU A 139 -0.52 -5.65 7.32
N VAL A 140 -1.39 -6.29 8.11
CA VAL A 140 -1.91 -5.71 9.36
C VAL A 140 -0.77 -5.43 10.35
N GLN A 141 0.22 -6.30 10.46
CA GLN A 141 1.41 -6.05 11.29
C GLN A 141 2.22 -4.83 10.80
N LYS A 142 2.31 -4.62 9.49
CA LYS A 142 2.94 -3.43 8.91
C LYS A 142 2.15 -2.16 9.21
N ILE A 143 0.82 -2.20 9.06
CA ILE A 143 -0.07 -1.07 9.36
C ILE A 143 0.01 -0.71 10.84
N THR A 144 -0.06 -1.68 11.74
CA THR A 144 0.06 -1.46 13.20
C THR A 144 1.44 -0.96 13.61
N TYR A 145 2.48 -1.27 12.84
CA TYR A 145 3.80 -0.66 13.03
C TYR A 145 3.87 0.78 12.50
N TYR A 146 3.25 1.05 11.34
CA TYR A 146 3.28 2.34 10.66
C TYR A 146 2.44 3.40 11.38
N LEU A 147 1.17 3.08 11.66
CA LEU A 147 0.13 4.05 12.02
C LEU A 147 0.47 4.85 13.30
N PRO A 148 0.91 4.24 14.42
CA PRO A 148 1.24 5.01 15.62
C PRO A 148 2.40 5.99 15.39
N ARG A 149 3.38 5.62 14.57
CA ARG A 149 4.56 6.44 14.27
C ARG A 149 4.21 7.58 13.32
N ALA A 150 3.40 7.29 12.31
CA ALA A 150 2.86 8.30 11.41
C ALA A 150 2.02 9.34 12.19
N ILE A 151 1.18 8.92 13.14
CA ILE A 151 0.40 9.82 13.99
C ILE A 151 1.32 10.71 14.84
N VAL A 152 2.35 10.15 15.48
CA VAL A 152 3.30 10.94 16.27
C VAL A 152 4.02 11.97 15.40
N LEU A 153 4.50 11.58 14.22
CA LEU A 153 5.17 12.50 13.30
C LEU A 153 4.22 13.58 12.77
N LEU A 154 2.94 13.24 12.55
CA LEU A 154 1.92 14.20 12.14
C LEU A 154 1.71 15.25 13.22
N ILE A 155 1.55 14.82 14.48
CA ILE A 155 1.40 15.74 15.63
C ILE A 155 2.61 16.66 15.76
N ILE A 156 3.83 16.13 15.63
CA ILE A 156 5.06 16.95 15.66
C ILE A 156 5.07 17.94 14.48
N GLY A 157 4.59 17.52 13.31
CA GLY A 157 4.49 18.35 12.11
C GLY A 157 3.53 19.53 12.23
N LEU A 158 2.56 19.47 13.16
CA LEU A 158 1.63 20.57 13.43
C LEU A 158 2.27 21.68 14.29
N ILE A 159 3.40 21.42 14.95
CA ILE A 159 4.09 22.40 15.79
C ILE A 159 4.93 23.34 14.90
N PRO A 160 4.65 24.65 14.88
CA PRO A 160 5.44 25.61 14.12
C PRO A 160 6.93 25.55 14.52
N VAL A 161 7.84 25.85 13.59
CA VAL A 161 9.31 25.77 13.74
C VAL A 161 9.84 24.32 13.79
N VAL A 162 9.17 23.39 14.47
CA VAL A 162 9.57 21.97 14.56
C VAL A 162 9.15 21.17 13.32
N ASN A 163 8.17 21.67 12.55
CA ASN A 163 7.66 21.04 11.33
C ASN A 163 8.74 20.72 10.28
N LEU A 164 9.81 21.51 10.18
CA LEU A 164 10.94 21.22 9.28
C LEU A 164 11.66 19.92 9.66
N VAL A 165 11.88 19.70 10.97
CA VAL A 165 12.45 18.46 11.47
C VAL A 165 11.46 17.30 11.25
N ALA A 166 10.17 17.53 11.47
CA ALA A 166 9.14 16.54 11.21
C ALA A 166 9.13 16.07 9.75
N ALA A 167 9.30 16.98 8.78
CA ALA A 167 9.37 16.65 7.37
C ALA A 167 10.55 15.72 7.03
N VAL A 168 11.74 16.01 7.59
CA VAL A 168 12.93 15.15 7.42
C VAL A 168 12.70 13.78 8.07
N LEU A 169 12.17 13.75 9.29
CA LEU A 169 11.85 12.50 9.98
C LEU A 169 10.79 11.67 9.24
N TRP A 170 9.79 12.34 8.66
CA TRP A 170 8.75 11.72 7.84
C TRP A 170 9.34 11.04 6.61
N PHE A 171 10.24 11.74 5.90
CA PHE A 171 10.93 11.18 4.75
C PHE A 171 11.80 9.97 5.12
N LEU A 172 12.58 10.07 6.19
CA LEU A 172 13.42 8.95 6.67
C LEU A 172 12.59 7.75 7.12
N PHE A 173 11.48 8.01 7.83
CA PHE A 173 10.57 6.99 8.29
C PHE A 173 9.89 6.26 7.12
N ASN A 174 9.43 7.00 6.10
CA ASN A 174 8.83 6.40 4.91
C ASN A 174 9.86 5.62 4.08
N SER A 175 11.10 6.11 3.98
CA SER A 175 12.20 5.37 3.32
C SER A 175 12.48 4.03 4.02
N TRP A 176 12.47 4.03 5.36
CA TRP A 176 12.53 2.82 6.17
C TRP A 176 11.31 1.92 5.98
N MET A 177 10.11 2.50 5.94
CA MET A 177 8.87 1.75 5.73
C MET A 177 8.83 1.07 4.36
N MET A 178 9.31 1.72 3.30
CA MET A 178 9.43 1.11 1.98
C MET A 178 10.40 -0.07 1.97
N SER A 179 11.52 0.07 2.69
CA SER A 179 12.46 -1.04 2.87
C SER A 179 11.81 -2.23 3.59
N LEU A 180 11.07 -1.96 4.68
CA LEU A 180 10.30 -2.99 5.36
C LEU A 180 9.25 -3.60 4.45
N GLN A 181 8.45 -2.80 3.75
CA GLN A 181 7.33 -3.27 2.93
C GLN A 181 7.77 -4.31 1.89
N TYR A 182 8.83 -4.02 1.15
CA TYR A 182 9.25 -4.84 0.02
C TYR A 182 10.22 -5.97 0.39
N VAL A 183 11.11 -5.78 1.37
CA VAL A 183 11.99 -6.87 1.86
C VAL A 183 11.21 -7.89 2.70
N ASP A 184 10.04 -7.51 3.22
CA ASP A 184 9.19 -8.40 3.99
C ASP A 184 8.60 -9.55 3.17
N TYR A 185 8.30 -9.38 1.88
CA TYR A 185 7.74 -10.45 1.04
C TYR A 185 8.60 -11.72 1.00
N PRO A 186 9.89 -11.66 0.60
CA PRO A 186 10.75 -12.86 0.63
C PRO A 186 11.00 -13.37 2.06
N ALA A 187 11.04 -12.48 3.06
CA ALA A 187 11.22 -12.87 4.46
C ALA A 187 9.99 -13.62 5.02
N ASP A 188 8.78 -13.20 4.66
CA ASP A 188 7.55 -13.87 5.04
C ASP A 188 7.41 -15.20 4.29
N ASN A 189 7.82 -15.33 3.03
CA ASN A 189 7.87 -16.64 2.36
C ASN A 189 8.69 -17.66 3.18
N HIS A 190 9.79 -17.20 3.82
CA HIS A 190 10.63 -18.00 4.72
C HIS A 190 10.17 -18.07 6.18
N LYS A 191 8.96 -17.58 6.50
CA LYS A 191 8.39 -17.58 7.86
C LYS A 191 9.21 -16.79 8.88
N VAL A 192 9.99 -15.81 8.43
CA VAL A 192 10.71 -14.91 9.32
C VAL A 192 9.71 -13.99 10.01
N SER A 193 9.72 -13.96 11.34
CA SER A 193 8.84 -13.09 12.11
C SER A 193 9.12 -11.60 11.86
N PHE A 194 8.08 -10.76 11.87
CA PHE A 194 8.22 -9.32 11.66
C PHE A 194 9.21 -8.64 12.64
N PRO A 195 9.26 -8.99 13.94
CA PRO A 195 10.30 -8.49 14.84
C PRO A 195 11.72 -8.90 14.44
N ALA A 196 11.93 -10.13 13.96
CA ALA A 196 13.24 -10.59 13.51
C ALA A 196 13.69 -9.85 12.25
N LEU A 197 12.79 -9.64 11.28
CA LEU A 197 13.07 -8.85 10.08
C LEU A 197 13.50 -7.42 10.43
N ARG A 198 12.79 -6.76 11.36
CA ARG A 198 13.14 -5.39 11.79
C ARG A 198 14.53 -5.31 12.42
N ARG A 199 14.95 -6.33 13.17
CA ARG A 199 16.31 -6.40 13.74
C ARG A 199 17.34 -6.56 12.63
N LEU A 200 17.11 -7.50 11.71
CA LEU A 200 17.98 -7.74 10.56
C LEU A 200 18.18 -6.48 9.70
N LEU A 201 17.09 -5.77 9.38
CA LEU A 201 17.16 -4.52 8.63
C LEU A 201 17.78 -3.37 9.43
N GLY A 202 17.68 -3.38 10.76
CA GLY A 202 18.37 -2.44 11.63
C GLY A 202 19.89 -2.58 11.55
N ASP A 203 20.38 -3.81 11.46
CA ASP A 203 21.81 -4.13 11.38
C ASP A 203 22.41 -3.82 10.00
N THR A 204 21.59 -3.79 8.95
CA THR A 204 22.02 -3.53 7.56
C THR A 204 21.77 -2.09 7.08
N ARG A 205 21.41 -1.16 7.99
CA ARG A 205 21.28 0.27 7.66
C ARG A 205 22.57 0.81 7.04
N LEU A 206 22.44 1.89 6.26
CA LEU A 206 23.57 2.63 5.71
C LEU A 206 24.49 3.07 6.86
N SER A 207 25.78 2.78 6.73
CA SER A 207 26.82 3.27 7.65
C SER A 207 26.91 4.78 7.58
#